data_AF-A0A7S0NE98-F1
#
_entry.id   AF-A0A7S0NE98-F1
#
_cell.length_a   1.000
_cell.length_b   1.000
_cell.length_c   1.000
_cell.angle_alpha   90.00
_cell.angle_beta   90.00
_cell.angle_gamma   90.00
#
_symmetry.space_group_name_H-M   'P 1'
#
loop_
_entity.id
_entity.type
_entity.pdbx_description
1 polymer ?
#
loop_
_entity_poly.entity_id
_entity_poly.type
_entity_poly.pdbx_seq_one_letter_code
_entity_poly.pdbx_strand_id
1 'polypeptide(L)'
;ENICVHELAHSLQGSGCKLPTRRYHAQGSGLNAAIDAAYEAAQANGRWTNTYAISTHEEFWAEGVQAFYNVDQSGPVGGDGIHNHVDTRAELEAYEPDLASLIAQTFDGAQSFPCPTASCDCSTFVCPVVQESPAWRCDAPVD
;
A
#
# COMPACT_ATOMS: atom_id res chain seq x y z
N GLU A 1 -6.38 7.69 8.53
CA GLU A 1 -5.14 7.73 7.75
C GLU A 1 -3.92 7.37 8.60
N ASN A 2 -3.12 6.41 8.13
CA ASN A 2 -1.81 6.06 8.67
C ASN A 2 -0.72 6.30 7.63
N ILE A 3 -0.04 7.45 7.74
CA ILE A 3 1.04 7.88 6.83
C ILE A 3 2.22 6.89 6.80
N CYS A 4 2.49 6.17 7.90
CA CYS A 4 3.58 5.18 7.91
C CYS A 4 3.28 4.04 6.92
N VAL A 5 2.03 3.57 6.86
CA VAL A 5 1.62 2.51 5.93
C VAL A 5 1.68 3.01 4.48
N HIS A 6 1.27 4.25 4.23
CA HIS A 6 1.38 4.92 2.93
C HIS A 6 2.84 4.94 2.41
N GLU A 7 3.75 5.49 3.21
CA GLU A 7 5.16 5.62 2.83
C GLU A 7 5.90 4.27 2.76
N LEU A 8 5.45 3.30 3.56
CA LEU A 8 5.91 1.92 3.46
C LEU A 8 5.46 1.29 2.14
N ALA A 9 4.23 1.54 1.69
CA ALA A 9 3.71 1.03 0.43
C ALA A 9 4.55 1.53 -0.76
N HIS A 10 4.89 2.82 -0.80
CA HIS A 10 5.84 3.39 -1.76
C HIS A 10 7.22 2.70 -1.70
N SER A 11 7.77 2.58 -0.48
CA SER A 11 9.09 1.97 -0.30
C SER A 11 9.12 0.51 -0.78
N LEU A 12 8.04 -0.24 -0.59
CA LEU A 12 7.92 -1.65 -1.00
C LEU A 12 7.57 -1.82 -2.48
N GLN A 13 6.84 -0.87 -3.08
CA GLN A 13 6.69 -0.71 -4.54
C GLN A 13 8.04 -0.44 -5.21
N GLY A 14 8.97 0.21 -4.51
CA GLY A 14 10.28 0.58 -5.04
C GLY A 14 10.29 1.95 -5.74
N SER A 15 9.32 2.82 -5.46
CA SER A 15 9.36 4.21 -5.91
C SER A 15 10.62 4.91 -5.37
N GLY A 16 11.31 5.64 -6.25
CA GLY A 16 12.60 6.27 -5.95
C GLY A 16 13.78 5.30 -5.76
N CYS A 17 13.72 4.09 -6.36
CA CYS A 17 14.78 3.07 -6.30
C CYS A 17 15.07 2.51 -4.89
N LYS A 18 14.11 2.59 -3.97
CA LYS A 18 14.36 2.30 -2.54
C LYS A 18 14.53 0.81 -2.23
N LEU A 19 13.77 -0.08 -2.86
CA LEU A 19 13.86 -1.54 -2.65
C LEU A 19 13.57 -2.32 -3.96
N PRO A 20 14.22 -3.47 -4.19
CA PRO A 20 13.92 -4.32 -5.34
C PRO A 20 12.48 -4.86 -5.28
N THR A 21 11.78 -4.84 -6.42
CA THR A 21 10.38 -5.28 -6.59
C THR A 21 10.17 -6.79 -6.59
N ARG A 22 11.18 -7.58 -6.20
CA ARG A 22 11.15 -9.07 -6.20
C ARG A 22 10.05 -9.71 -5.33
N ARG A 23 9.21 -8.90 -4.68
CA ARG A 23 8.06 -9.31 -3.87
C ARG A 23 6.85 -9.71 -4.69
N TYR A 24 6.77 -9.25 -5.95
CA TYR A 24 5.72 -9.63 -6.88
C TYR A 24 6.34 -10.11 -8.19
N HIS A 25 6.05 -11.36 -8.56
CA HIS A 25 6.46 -11.97 -9.82
C HIS A 25 5.29 -12.78 -10.37
N ALA A 26 4.33 -12.10 -11.01
CA ALA A 26 3.30 -12.74 -11.80
C ALA A 26 3.74 -12.79 -13.27
N GLN A 27 3.88 -14.01 -13.82
CA GLN A 27 4.00 -14.28 -15.27
C GLN A 27 4.96 -13.37 -16.08
N GLY A 28 6.06 -12.90 -15.47
CA GLY A 28 7.06 -12.06 -16.14
C GLY A 28 6.80 -10.55 -16.12
N SER A 29 5.69 -10.08 -15.55
CA SER A 29 5.46 -8.65 -15.25
C SER A 29 5.87 -8.31 -13.82
N GLY A 30 6.61 -7.21 -13.64
CA GLY A 30 6.97 -6.68 -12.32
C GLY A 30 5.81 -5.91 -11.68
N LEU A 31 5.91 -5.66 -10.37
CA LEU A 31 4.89 -4.97 -9.57
C LEU A 31 4.42 -3.65 -10.20
N ASN A 32 5.35 -2.79 -10.62
CA ASN A 32 5.02 -1.48 -11.20
C ASN A 32 4.16 -1.62 -12.46
N ALA A 33 4.46 -2.57 -13.34
CA ALA A 33 3.66 -2.77 -14.54
C ALA A 33 2.23 -3.24 -14.21
N ALA A 34 2.05 -4.01 -13.13
CA ALA A 34 0.73 -4.41 -12.67
C ALA A 34 -0.03 -3.24 -12.03
N ILE A 35 0.65 -2.38 -11.26
CA ILE A 35 0.08 -1.16 -10.69
C ILE A 35 -0.34 -0.20 -11.80
N ASP A 36 0.53 0.04 -12.79
CA ASP A 36 0.24 0.91 -13.94
C ASP A 36 -1.00 0.45 -14.69
N ALA A 37 -1.10 -0.85 -14.99
CA ALA A 37 -2.26 -1.41 -15.67
C ALA A 37 -3.56 -1.25 -14.86
N ALA A 38 -3.51 -1.47 -13.54
CA ALA A 38 -4.66 -1.27 -12.66
C ALA A 38 -5.04 0.22 -12.56
N TYR A 39 -4.06 1.11 -12.49
CA TYR A 39 -4.25 2.56 -12.45
C TYR A 39 -4.86 3.11 -13.74
N GLU A 40 -4.38 2.66 -14.90
CA GLU A 40 -4.96 3.02 -16.20
C GLU A 40 -6.41 2.54 -16.32
N ALA A 41 -6.71 1.33 -15.85
CA ALA A 41 -8.07 0.80 -15.81
C ALA A 41 -8.98 1.61 -14.87
N ALA A 42 -8.49 1.99 -13.68
CA ALA A 42 -9.22 2.82 -12.73
C ALA A 42 -9.58 4.19 -13.34
N GLN A 43 -8.61 4.85 -13.98
CA GLN A 43 -8.83 6.12 -14.70
C GLN A 43 -9.85 5.96 -15.83
N ALA A 44 -9.72 4.92 -16.66
CA ALA A 44 -10.64 4.67 -17.78
C ALA A 44 -12.09 4.44 -17.31
N ASN A 45 -12.27 3.89 -16.11
CA ASN A 45 -13.58 3.66 -15.49
C ASN A 45 -14.08 4.85 -14.65
N GLY A 46 -13.34 5.97 -14.60
CA GLY A 46 -13.71 7.13 -13.80
C GLY A 46 -13.74 6.84 -12.29
N ARG A 47 -12.90 5.91 -11.83
CA ARG A 47 -12.73 5.61 -10.41
C ARG A 47 -11.73 6.56 -9.77
N TRP A 48 -11.83 6.74 -8.45
CA TRP A 48 -10.99 7.65 -7.65
C TRP A 48 -11.00 9.11 -8.11
N THR A 49 -11.99 9.51 -8.91
CA THR A 49 -12.13 10.92 -9.31
C THR A 49 -12.25 11.79 -8.08
N ASN A 50 -11.56 12.94 -8.08
CA ASN A 50 -11.57 13.89 -6.97
C ASN A 50 -10.99 13.30 -5.65
N THR A 51 -9.98 12.43 -5.75
CA THR A 51 -9.18 11.96 -4.61
C THR A 51 -7.69 12.12 -4.89
N TYR A 52 -6.88 12.00 -3.84
CA TYR A 52 -5.42 11.99 -3.93
C TYR A 52 -4.91 10.72 -4.64
N ALA A 53 -5.58 9.58 -4.42
CA ALA A 53 -5.26 8.30 -5.04
C ALA A 53 -5.15 8.36 -6.59
N ILE A 54 -5.92 9.21 -7.28
CA ILE A 54 -5.86 9.28 -8.75
C ILE A 54 -4.77 10.23 -9.29
N SER A 55 -3.98 10.85 -8.41
CA SER A 55 -2.98 11.83 -8.84
C SER A 55 -1.79 11.18 -9.56
N THR A 56 -1.33 10.02 -9.09
CA THR A 56 -0.34 9.18 -9.75
C THR A 56 -0.58 7.70 -9.47
N HIS A 57 0.08 6.82 -10.22
CA HIS A 57 0.00 5.37 -10.00
C HIS A 57 0.65 4.94 -8.66
N GLU A 58 1.66 5.67 -8.18
CA GLU A 58 2.25 5.45 -6.85
C GLU A 58 1.27 5.79 -5.73
N GLU A 59 0.54 6.90 -5.84
CA GLU A 59 -0.46 7.31 -4.85
C GLU A 59 -1.68 6.39 -4.86
N PHE A 60 -2.13 5.97 -6.05
CA PHE A 60 -3.15 4.94 -6.24
C PHE A 60 -2.81 3.66 -5.48
N TRP A 61 -1.54 3.24 -5.57
CA TRP A 61 -1.06 2.08 -4.83
C TRP A 61 -1.03 2.31 -3.32
N ALA A 62 -0.49 3.44 -2.86
CA ALA A 62 -0.31 3.71 -1.43
C ALA A 62 -1.66 3.87 -0.69
N GLU A 63 -2.59 4.64 -1.25
CA GLU A 63 -3.95 4.82 -0.73
C GLU A 63 -4.71 3.49 -0.74
N GLY A 64 -4.59 2.70 -1.81
CA GLY A 64 -5.15 1.35 -1.88
C GLY A 64 -4.64 0.43 -0.78
N VAL A 65 -3.34 0.46 -0.48
CA VAL A 65 -2.75 -0.32 0.61
C VAL A 65 -3.29 0.14 1.97
N GLN A 66 -3.46 1.45 2.19
CA GLN A 66 -4.08 1.95 3.41
C GLN A 66 -5.52 1.44 3.57
N ALA A 67 -6.33 1.51 2.50
CA ALA A 67 -7.70 1.02 2.52
C ALA A 67 -7.74 -0.49 2.77
N PHE A 68 -6.87 -1.26 2.10
CA PHE A 68 -6.77 -2.71 2.28
C PHE A 68 -6.45 -3.14 3.72
N TYR A 69 -5.76 -2.30 4.49
CA TYR A 69 -5.46 -2.56 5.90
C TYR A 69 -6.36 -1.82 6.88
N ASN A 70 -7.42 -1.16 6.39
CA ASN A 70 -8.39 -0.39 7.18
C ASN A 70 -7.71 0.73 8.00
N VAL A 71 -6.71 1.38 7.41
CA VAL A 71 -5.98 2.48 8.03
C VAL A 71 -6.00 3.75 7.20
N ASP A 72 -6.83 3.79 6.17
CA ASP A 72 -7.07 5.00 5.39
C ASP A 72 -8.00 5.97 6.16
N GLN A 73 -8.37 7.09 5.56
CA GLN A 73 -9.35 8.03 6.08
C GLN A 73 -10.55 8.08 5.16
N SER A 74 -11.73 7.82 5.72
CA SER A 74 -12.99 7.97 5.00
C SER A 74 -13.25 9.43 4.59
N GLY A 75 -13.66 9.61 3.33
CA GLY A 75 -14.20 10.84 2.77
C GLY A 75 -15.62 10.64 2.22
N PRO A 76 -16.23 11.68 1.62
CA PRO A 76 -17.55 11.56 1.02
C PRO A 76 -17.54 10.70 -0.25
N VAL A 77 -18.70 10.13 -0.60
CA VAL A 77 -18.90 9.53 -1.93
C VAL A 77 -18.67 10.61 -2.99
N GLY A 78 -17.85 10.31 -3.99
CA GLY A 78 -17.46 11.27 -5.03
C GLY A 78 -16.21 12.12 -4.69
N GLY A 79 -15.61 11.90 -3.52
CA GLY A 79 -14.33 12.49 -3.14
C GLY A 79 -14.43 13.93 -2.63
N ASP A 80 -13.50 14.34 -1.77
CA ASP A 80 -13.34 15.73 -1.28
C ASP A 80 -12.08 16.43 -1.80
N GLY A 81 -11.43 15.85 -2.80
CA GLY A 81 -10.13 16.27 -3.32
C GLY A 81 -8.96 15.50 -2.69
N ILE A 82 -9.18 14.78 -1.59
CA ILE A 82 -8.18 13.97 -0.91
C ILE A 82 -8.66 12.52 -0.77
N HIS A 83 -9.78 12.30 -0.08
CA HIS A 83 -10.31 10.95 0.16
C HIS A 83 -11.73 10.78 -0.40
N ASN A 84 -12.12 9.53 -0.62
CA ASN A 84 -13.51 9.15 -0.89
C ASN A 84 -13.99 8.13 0.16
N HIS A 85 -15.17 7.56 -0.04
CA HIS A 85 -15.78 6.53 0.82
C HIS A 85 -15.06 5.16 0.86
N VAL A 86 -13.91 4.98 0.21
CA VAL A 86 -13.22 3.68 0.10
C VAL A 86 -12.03 3.68 1.05
N ASP A 87 -12.28 3.44 2.34
CA ASP A 87 -11.25 3.48 3.39
C ASP A 87 -11.03 2.13 4.11
N THR A 88 -11.85 1.14 3.78
CA THR A 88 -11.75 -0.22 4.31
C THR A 88 -11.45 -1.26 3.24
N ARG A 89 -10.97 -2.44 3.66
CA ARG A 89 -10.72 -3.57 2.76
C ARG A 89 -11.98 -3.99 2.04
N ALA A 90 -13.10 -4.05 2.76
CA ALA A 90 -14.37 -4.48 2.20
C ALA A 90 -14.86 -3.51 1.11
N GLU A 91 -14.70 -2.21 1.32
CA GLU A 91 -15.01 -1.20 0.30
C GLU A 91 -14.05 -1.29 -0.87
N LEU A 92 -12.76 -1.49 -0.64
CA LEU A 92 -11.77 -1.63 -1.70
C LEU A 92 -12.02 -2.89 -2.55
N GLU A 93 -12.32 -4.03 -1.95
CA GLU A 93 -12.64 -5.27 -2.66
C GLU A 93 -13.91 -5.12 -3.53
N ALA A 94 -14.87 -4.30 -3.10
CA ALA A 94 -16.08 -4.01 -3.87
C ALA A 94 -15.85 -2.95 -4.96
N TYR A 95 -15.07 -1.91 -4.66
CA TYR A 95 -14.86 -0.76 -5.52
C TYR A 95 -13.76 -1.00 -6.56
N GLU A 96 -12.65 -1.62 -6.17
CA GLU A 96 -11.44 -1.89 -6.96
C GLU A 96 -10.86 -3.29 -6.70
N PRO A 97 -11.57 -4.35 -7.13
CA PRO A 97 -11.15 -5.73 -6.86
C PRO A 97 -9.78 -6.11 -7.43
N ASP A 98 -9.37 -5.52 -8.56
CA ASP A 98 -8.08 -5.81 -9.19
C ASP A 98 -6.91 -5.26 -8.34
N LEU A 99 -7.06 -4.05 -7.80
CA LEU A 99 -6.09 -3.47 -6.88
C LEU A 99 -6.05 -4.25 -5.57
N ALA A 100 -7.20 -4.60 -4.99
CA ALA A 100 -7.26 -5.43 -3.79
C ALA A 100 -6.57 -6.79 -3.99
N SER A 101 -6.78 -7.43 -5.14
CA SER A 101 -6.13 -8.70 -5.50
C SER A 101 -4.61 -8.53 -5.65
N LEU A 102 -4.17 -7.44 -6.27
CA LEU A 102 -2.75 -7.14 -6.43
C LEU A 102 -2.06 -6.93 -5.07
N ILE A 103 -2.71 -6.21 -4.16
CA ILE A 103 -2.22 -6.01 -2.79
C ILE A 103 -2.13 -7.35 -2.04
N ALA A 104 -3.18 -8.19 -2.11
CA ALA A 104 -3.21 -9.50 -1.47
C ALA A 104 -2.18 -10.50 -2.02
N GLN A 105 -1.76 -10.34 -3.28
CA GLN A 105 -0.66 -11.12 -3.86
C GLN A 105 0.72 -10.61 -3.44
N THR A 106 0.82 -9.36 -3.00
CA THR A 106 2.08 -8.69 -2.64
C THR A 106 2.35 -8.77 -1.14
N PHE A 107 1.31 -8.69 -0.31
CA PHE A 107 1.41 -8.67 1.15
C PHE A 107 0.51 -9.71 1.81
N ASP A 108 0.89 -10.11 3.02
CA ASP A 108 0.03 -10.94 3.86
C ASP A 108 -1.21 -10.15 4.31
N GLY A 109 -2.38 -10.60 3.86
CA GLY A 109 -3.66 -9.99 4.20
C GLY A 109 -4.07 -10.15 5.66
N ALA A 110 -3.43 -11.03 6.43
CA ALA A 110 -3.71 -11.20 7.86
C ALA A 110 -3.06 -10.13 8.75
N GLN A 111 -2.17 -9.30 8.19
CA GLN A 111 -1.52 -8.22 8.95
C GLN A 111 -2.53 -7.15 9.38
N SER A 112 -2.26 -6.56 10.54
CA SER A 112 -3.04 -5.46 11.11
C SER A 112 -2.09 -4.40 11.64
N PHE A 113 -2.41 -3.13 11.38
CA PHE A 113 -1.64 -1.98 11.84
C PHE A 113 -2.47 -1.17 12.84
N PRO A 114 -2.76 -1.72 14.04
CA PRO A 114 -3.53 -1.00 15.03
C PRO A 114 -2.79 0.29 15.37
N CYS A 115 -3.48 1.43 15.24
CA CYS A 115 -2.96 2.66 15.81
C CYS A 115 -2.73 2.42 17.31
N PRO A 116 -1.52 2.68 17.83
CA PRO A 116 -1.26 2.53 19.25
C PRO A 116 -2.19 3.51 19.98
N THR A 117 -3.13 2.97 20.75
CA THR A 117 -4.10 3.75 21.56
C THR A 117 -3.44 4.44 22.74
N ALA A 118 -2.20 4.08 23.06
CA ALA A 118 -1.33 4.78 23.99
C ALA A 118 -0.39 5.66 23.17
N SER A 119 -0.13 6.89 23.62
CA SER A 119 0.92 7.73 23.08
C SER A 119 2.18 6.88 22.84
N CYS A 120 2.60 6.75 21.57
CA CYS A 120 3.91 6.24 21.26
C CYS A 120 4.92 7.17 21.89
N ASP A 121 5.37 6.84 23.09
CA ASP A 121 6.49 7.52 23.69
C ASP A 121 7.77 6.99 23.03
N CYS A 122 8.18 7.65 21.96
CA CYS A 122 9.40 7.33 21.24
C CYS A 122 10.65 7.37 22.14
N SER A 123 10.59 7.99 23.32
CA SER A 123 11.70 7.98 24.28
C SER A 123 11.83 6.65 25.04
N THR A 124 10.79 5.82 25.06
CA THR A 124 10.78 4.51 25.72
C THR A 124 10.69 3.34 24.74
N PHE A 125 10.50 3.59 23.45
CA PHE A 125 10.49 2.54 22.43
C PHE A 125 11.90 1.94 22.27
N VAL A 126 12.06 0.69 22.69
CA VAL A 126 13.26 -0.11 22.42
C VAL A 126 12.97 -0.96 21.18
N CYS A 127 13.68 -0.69 20.09
CA CYS A 127 13.62 -1.53 18.89
C CYS A 127 13.88 -2.99 19.31
N PRO A 128 12.99 -3.94 18.98
CA PRO A 128 13.23 -5.34 19.29
C PRO A 128 14.53 -5.79 18.62
N VAL A 129 15.46 -6.30 19.42
CA VAL A 129 16.70 -6.90 18.91
C VAL A 129 16.31 -8.23 18.31
N VAL A 130 16.29 -8.30 16.98
CA VAL A 130 16.08 -9.57 16.27
C VAL A 130 17.34 -10.41 16.51
N GLN A 131 17.25 -11.40 17.40
CA GLN A 131 18.40 -12.22 17.83
C GLN A 131 19.00 -13.04 16.68
N GLU A 132 18.21 -13.38 15.69
CA GLU A 132 18.66 -14.03 14.47
C GLU A 132 18.36 -13.13 13.27
N SER A 133 19.36 -12.92 12.42
CA SER A 133 19.15 -12.30 11.11
C SER A 133 18.09 -13.11 10.36
N PRO A 134 16.94 -12.52 10.02
CA PRO A 134 15.93 -13.24 9.26
C PRO A 134 16.49 -13.66 7.91
N ALA A 135 16.09 -14.82 7.40
CA ALA A 135 16.56 -15.35 6.11
C ALA A 135 16.31 -14.41 4.90
N TRP A 136 15.46 -13.39 5.07
CA TRP A 136 15.19 -12.36 4.06
C TRP A 136 16.12 -11.14 4.14
N ARG A 137 17.07 -11.05 5.09
CA ARG A 137 18.11 -10.03 5.04
C ARG A 137 18.87 -10.19 3.73
N CYS A 138 18.84 -9.15 2.92
CA CYS A 138 19.52 -9.08 1.63
C CYS A 138 21.04 -9.08 1.83
N ASP A 139 21.62 -10.23 2.15
CA ASP A 139 23.07 -10.48 2.15
C ASP A 139 23.56 -10.91 0.75
N ALA A 140 22.68 -10.91 -0.27
CA ALA A 140 23.09 -11.19 -1.63
C ALA A 140 23.86 -9.98 -2.22
N PRO A 141 25.06 -10.17 -2.78
CA PRO A 141 25.72 -9.16 -3.59
C PRO A 141 24.76 -8.74 -4.70
N VAL A 142 24.63 -7.43 -4.90
CA VAL A 142 24.01 -6.87 -6.09
C VAL A 142 24.98 -7.17 -7.24
N ASP A 143 24.61 -8.08 -8.14
CA ASP A 143 25.27 -8.26 -9.43
C ASP A 143 25.11 -7.00 -10.30
#